data_AF-A2EHA0-F1
#
_entry.id   AF-A2EHA0-F1
#
_cell.length_a   1.000
_cell.length_b   1.000
_cell.length_c   1.000
_cell.angle_alpha   90.00
_cell.angle_beta   90.00
_cell.angle_gamma   90.00
#
_symmetry.space_group_name_H-M   'P 1'
#
loop_
_entity.id
_entity.type
_entity.pdbx_description
1 polymer ?
#
loop_
_entity_poly.entity_id
_entity_poly.type
_entity_poly.pdbx_seq_one_letter_code
_entity_poly.pdbx_strand_id
1 'polypeptide(L)' 'MAEVLISYGANINEKDRYRKTALQYALDNGNKNIAELLISHGANIKDSPNCMLI' A
#
# COMPACT_ATOMS: atom_id res chain seq x y z
N MET A 1 -12.69 2.97 -3.41
CA MET A 1 -11.94 3.19 -4.67
C MET A 1 -10.72 2.28 -4.78
N ALA A 2 -9.92 2.10 -3.71
CA ALA A 2 -8.79 1.16 -3.71
C ALA A 2 -9.18 -0.28 -4.11
N GLU A 3 -10.29 -0.81 -3.60
CA GLU A 3 -10.81 -2.14 -3.97
C GLU A 3 -11.13 -2.27 -5.47
N VAL A 4 -11.65 -1.19 -6.08
CA VAL A 4 -11.97 -1.17 -7.52
C VAL A 4 -10.68 -1.25 -8.34
N LEU A 5 -9.63 -0.54 -7.93
CA LEU A 5 -8.35 -0.58 -8.65
C LEU A 5 -7.71 -1.98 -8.57
N ILE A 6 -7.78 -2.62 -7.39
CA ILE A 6 -7.26 -3.97 -7.19
C ILE A 6 -8.03 -4.99 -8.04
N SER A 7 -9.36 -4.86 -8.15
CA SER A 7 -10.17 -5.78 -8.97
C SER A 7 -9.94 -5.64 -10.48
N TYR A 8 -9.51 -4.45 -10.94
CA TYR A 8 -9.09 -4.22 -12.33
C TYR A 8 -7.65 -4.70 -12.63
N GLY A 9 -6.98 -5.36 -11.69
CA GLY A 9 -5.63 -5.90 -11.89
C GLY A 9 -4.51 -4.86 -11.69
N ALA A 10 -4.77 -3.77 -10.97
CA ALA A 10 -3.71 -2.85 -10.57
C ALA A 10 -2.67 -3.59 -9.72
N ASN A 11 -1.39 -3.41 -10.06
CA ASN A 11 -0.31 -4.02 -9.30
C ASN A 11 -0.13 -3.28 -7.96
N ILE A 12 -0.57 -3.91 -6.87
CA ILE A 12 -0.56 -3.35 -5.52
C ILE A 12 0.85 -3.01 -5.00
N ASN A 13 1.87 -3.62 -5.61
CA ASN A 13 3.29 -3.47 -5.26
C ASN A 13 4.05 -2.60 -6.26
N GLU A 14 3.36 -2.00 -7.22
CA GLU A 14 3.98 -1.11 -8.19
C GLU A 14 4.61 0.09 -7.48
N LYS A 15 5.82 0.43 -7.92
CA LYS A 15 6.58 1.56 -7.41
C LYS A 15 6.46 2.70 -8.39
N ASP A 16 6.18 3.89 -7.88
CA ASP A 16 6.16 5.09 -8.69
C ASP A 16 7.59 5.60 -8.99
N ARG A 17 7.70 6.78 -9.62
CA ARG A 17 8.99 7.42 -9.94
C ARG A 17 9.85 7.75 -8.71
N TYR A 18 9.25 7.79 -7.51
CA TYR A 18 9.93 8.00 -6.23
C TYR A 18 10.26 6.68 -5.53
N ARG A 19 10.06 5.54 -6.21
CA ARG A 19 10.23 4.19 -5.67
C ARG A 19 9.29 3.89 -4.50
N LYS A 20 8.16 4.60 -4.39
CA LYS A 20 7.16 4.40 -3.33
C LYS A 20 5.99 3.55 -3.83
N THR A 21 5.49 2.68 -2.96
CA THR A 21 4.28 1.88 -3.18
C THR A 21 3.06 2.60 -2.61
N ALA A 22 1.86 2.17 -2.99
CA ALA A 22 0.61 2.66 -2.39
C ALA A 22 0.60 2.49 -0.85
N LEU A 23 1.18 1.40 -0.35
CA LEU A 23 1.31 1.14 1.09
C LEU A 23 2.21 2.17 1.78
N GLN A 24 3.32 2.55 1.16
CA GLN A 24 4.22 3.55 1.71
C GLN A 24 3.54 4.92 1.84
N TYR A 25 2.72 5.30 0.86
CA TYR A 25 1.91 6.52 0.95
C TYR A 25 0.85 6.46 2.04
N ALA A 26 0.19 5.31 2.21
CA ALA A 26 -0.80 5.14 3.28
C ALA A 26 -0.14 5.30 4.67
N LEU A 27 1.05 4.70 4.86
CA LEU A 27 1.85 4.82 6.07
C LEU A 27 2.35 6.25 6.33
N ASP A 28 2.93 6.90 5.32
CA ASP A 28 3.46 8.27 5.43
C ASP A 28 2.36 9.29 5.81
N ASN A 29 1.11 9.03 5.39
CA ASN A 29 -0.05 9.84 5.73
C ASN A 29 -0.76 9.41 7.04
N GLY A 30 -0.30 8.34 7.71
CA GLY A 30 -0.94 7.81 8.92
C GLY A 30 -2.31 7.15 8.68
N ASN A 31 -2.63 6.80 7.43
CA ASN A 31 -3.92 6.25 7.03
C ASN A 31 -3.98 4.73 7.27
N LYS A 32 -4.16 4.33 8.53
CA LYS A 32 -4.23 2.92 8.95
C LYS A 32 -5.26 2.09 8.18
N ASN A 33 -6.47 2.62 8.00
CA ASN A 33 -7.54 1.90 7.28
C ASN A 33 -7.15 1.54 5.84
N ILE A 34 -6.45 2.44 5.13
CA ILE A 34 -5.98 2.15 3.76
C ILE A 34 -4.80 1.18 3.81
N ALA A 35 -3.92 1.32 4.80
CA ALA A 35 -2.79 0.42 4.93
C ALA A 35 -3.23 -1.02 5.24
N GLU A 36 -4.19 -1.22 6.14
CA GLU A 36 -4.82 -2.52 6.42
C GLU A 36 -5.50 -3.10 5.19
N LEU A 37 -6.24 -2.29 4.43
CA LEU A 37 -6.87 -2.71 3.18
C LEU A 37 -5.84 -3.17 2.15
N LEU A 38 -4.73 -2.45 1.99
CA LEU A 38 -3.67 -2.83 1.06
C LEU A 38 -2.96 -4.12 1.51
N ILE A 39 -2.70 -4.28 2.80
CA ILE A 39 -2.10 -5.49 3.37
C ILE A 39 -3.01 -6.70 3.18
N SER A 40 -4.31 -6.56 3.43
CA SER A 40 -5.28 -7.66 3.26
C SER A 40 -5.39 -8.13 1.80
N HIS A 41 -5.04 -7.26 0.86
CA HIS A 41 -4.98 -7.56 -0.57
C HIS A 41 -3.56 -7.93 -1.07
N GLY A 42 -2.59 -8.16 -0.17
CA GLY A 42 -1.27 -8.69 -0.53
C GLY A 42 -0.18 -7.65 -0.81
N ALA A 43 -0.31 -6.43 -0.30
CA ALA A 43 0.76 -5.44 -0.37
C ALA A 43 2.01 -5.88 0.40
N ASN A 44 3.18 -5.72 -0.22
CA ASN A 44 4.48 -6.08 0.33
C ASN A 44 4.90 -5.08 1.40
N ILE A 45 4.82 -5.54 2.64
CA ILE A 45 5.30 -4.85 3.84
C ILE A 45 6.83 -4.61 3.80
N LYS A 46 7.59 -5.51 3.16
CA LYS A 46 9.07 -5.44 3.15
C LYS A 46 9.64 -4.20 2.49
N ASP A 47 8.92 -3.65 1.51
CA ASP A 47 9.35 -2.44 0.83
C ASP A 47 9.03 -1.17 1.65
N SER A 48 8.36 -1.32 2.80
CA SER A 48 7.98 -0.23 3.69
C SER A 48 8.68 -0.35 5.06
N PRO A 49 9.81 0.35 5.29
CA PRO A 49 10.57 0.24 6.55
C PRO A 49 9.79 0.73 7.78
N ASN A 50 8.69 1.47 7.59
CA ASN A 50 7.83 1.99 8.66
C ASN A 50 6.67 1.06 9.05
N CYS A 51 6.65 -0.20 8.59
CA CYS A 51 5.54 -1.13 8.86
C CYS A 51 5.32 -1.47 10.35
N MET A 52 6.21 -1.10 11.27
CA MET A 52 6.03 -1.34 12.71
C MET A 52 4.87 -0.55 13.37
N LEU A 53 4.06 0.21 12.61
CA LEU A 53 3.05 1.14 13.17
C LEU A 53 1.58 0.84 12.78
N ILE A 54 1.30 -0.26 12.10
CA ILE A 54 -0.09 -0.71 11.83
C ILE A 54 -0.49 -1.72 12.90
#